data_AF-A0A6N2VRI4-F1
#
_entry.id   AF-A0A6N2VRI4-F1
#
_cell.length_a   1.000
_cell.length_b   1.000
_cell.length_c   1.000
_cell.angle_alpha   90.00
_cell.angle_beta   90.00
_cell.angle_gamma   90.00
#
_symmetry.space_group_name_H-M   'P 1'
#
loop_
_entity.id
_entity.type
_entity.pdbx_description
1 polymer ?
#
loop_
_entity_poly.entity_id
_entity_poly.type
_entity_poly.pdbx_seq_one_letter_code
_entity_poly.pdbx_strand_id
1 'polypeptide(L)'
;MAWYYGTYSCGHEGRVNVIGPTKDRGWKIEKAFSKLCPECYEKYMEEERKKENEKALTKSKELELPELSGSEKQVAWANTLRYKVIERYEKQIEKIEQSVEKSDTKFKFYGFSTTREEFSEAMTYILETKTTAKYWIDNRSDNTFIDYIEEYRNYKKKNDIPAEVKKELEDLKVQLTITPENASKEGVVKIKYNDKNTLLSAIYIKDNDFIQIVKSLNYKWDGSNWTKEINEYTGVIDDRAAELGNKLLLAGFTVEFATEESKELAIKGTFQKENYKWIKYLSRKNELVISWNGLNDTFYKNAKKLPGAYWELGRMLVSIKFYKQVQEFAEKMHFSFSEAATNAIAQYKEKESQFTHLKKE
;
A
#
# COMPACT_ATOMS: atom_id res chain seq x y z
N MET A 1 -0.44 -17.12 -47.19
CA MET A 1 -1.10 -15.81 -47.11
C MET A 1 -1.54 -15.44 -48.51
N ALA A 2 -2.78 -14.99 -48.70
CA ALA A 2 -3.29 -14.65 -50.01
C ALA A 2 -3.83 -13.22 -49.98
N TRP A 3 -3.33 -12.39 -50.90
CA TRP A 3 -3.83 -11.06 -51.15
C TRP A 3 -4.94 -11.16 -52.19
N TYR A 4 -6.06 -10.51 -51.91
CA TYR A 4 -7.21 -10.44 -52.80
C TYR A 4 -7.43 -8.99 -53.20
N TYR A 5 -7.66 -8.75 -54.49
CA TYR A 5 -7.92 -7.43 -55.06
C TYR A 5 -9.41 -7.25 -55.30
N GLY A 6 -9.90 -6.04 -55.14
CA GLY A 6 -11.31 -5.70 -55.31
C GLY A 6 -11.58 -4.23 -55.05
N THR A 7 -12.83 -3.84 -55.21
CA THR A 7 -13.30 -2.46 -55.03
C THR A 7 -14.01 -2.33 -53.69
N TYR A 8 -13.58 -1.38 -52.86
CA TYR A 8 -14.23 -1.06 -51.59
C TYR A 8 -15.57 -0.35 -51.84
N SER A 9 -16.44 -0.27 -50.81
CA SER A 9 -17.77 0.36 -50.93
C SER A 9 -17.71 1.86 -51.23
N CYS A 10 -16.56 2.50 -51.02
CA CYS A 10 -16.30 3.89 -51.43
C CYS A 10 -15.91 4.04 -52.91
N GLY A 11 -15.86 2.95 -53.70
CA GLY A 11 -15.52 2.96 -55.12
C GLY A 11 -14.01 2.89 -55.44
N HIS A 12 -13.14 2.87 -54.43
CA HIS A 12 -11.69 2.76 -54.62
C HIS A 12 -11.23 1.30 -54.73
N GLU A 13 -10.32 1.02 -55.66
CA GLU A 13 -9.66 -0.28 -55.76
C GLU A 13 -8.62 -0.46 -54.65
N GLY A 14 -8.42 -1.70 -54.20
CA GLY A 14 -7.34 -2.02 -53.30
C GLY A 14 -7.21 -3.51 -53.03
N ARG A 15 -6.47 -3.85 -51.97
CA ARG A 15 -6.16 -5.25 -51.64
C ARG A 15 -6.34 -5.54 -50.16
N VAL A 16 -6.81 -6.74 -49.86
CA VAL A 16 -6.99 -7.25 -48.49
C VAL A 16 -6.21 -8.54 -48.30
N ASN A 17 -5.52 -8.65 -47.17
CA ASN A 17 -4.88 -9.89 -46.75
C ASN A 17 -5.87 -10.69 -45.91
N VAL A 18 -6.26 -11.87 -46.39
CA VAL A 18 -7.21 -12.73 -45.67
C VAL A 18 -6.47 -13.96 -45.13
N ILE A 19 -6.44 -14.06 -43.80
CA ILE A 19 -5.81 -15.15 -43.06
C ILE A 19 -6.90 -16.04 -42.45
N GLY A 20 -6.69 -17.36 -42.55
CA GLY A 20 -7.55 -18.38 -41.93
C GLY A 20 -8.10 -19.45 -42.88
N PRO A 21 -9.03 -20.29 -42.38
CA PRO A 21 -9.59 -21.43 -43.10
C PRO A 21 -10.22 -21.04 -44.43
N THR A 22 -10.02 -21.86 -45.47
CA THR A 22 -10.48 -21.58 -46.84
C THR A 22 -11.99 -21.35 -46.92
N LYS A 23 -12.77 -22.08 -46.12
CA LYS A 23 -14.24 -21.97 -46.07
C LYS A 23 -14.77 -20.58 -45.72
N ASP A 24 -14.02 -19.78 -44.94
CA ASP A 24 -14.46 -18.45 -44.50
C ASP A 24 -13.93 -17.33 -45.40
N ARG A 25 -13.07 -17.66 -46.38
CA ARG A 25 -12.34 -16.64 -47.15
C ARG A 25 -13.28 -15.79 -48.01
N GLY A 26 -14.24 -16.40 -48.71
CA GLY A 26 -15.20 -15.67 -49.56
C GLY A 26 -15.95 -14.59 -48.77
N TRP A 27 -16.56 -14.97 -47.66
CA TRP A 27 -17.26 -14.04 -46.76
C TRP A 27 -16.34 -12.96 -46.19
N LYS A 28 -15.11 -13.30 -45.79
CA LYS A 28 -14.14 -12.32 -45.28
C LYS A 28 -13.71 -11.30 -46.34
N ILE A 29 -13.56 -11.73 -47.60
CA ILE A 29 -13.25 -10.85 -48.73
C ILE A 29 -14.41 -9.88 -48.97
N GLU A 30 -15.63 -10.41 -49.09
CA GLU A 30 -16.84 -9.62 -49.32
C GLU A 30 -17.07 -8.60 -48.18
N LYS A 31 -16.94 -9.04 -46.93
CA LYS A 31 -17.07 -8.15 -45.76
C LYS A 31 -15.96 -7.11 -45.64
N ALA A 32 -14.77 -7.37 -46.19
CA ALA A 32 -13.68 -6.41 -46.18
C ALA A 32 -13.89 -5.32 -47.24
N PHE A 33 -14.34 -5.71 -48.44
CA PHE A 33 -14.64 -4.77 -49.53
C PHE A 33 -15.99 -4.07 -49.36
N SER A 34 -16.91 -4.56 -48.52
CA SER A 34 -18.13 -3.81 -48.17
C SER A 34 -17.89 -2.60 -47.26
N LYS A 35 -16.68 -2.44 -46.71
CA LYS A 35 -16.28 -1.28 -45.88
C LYS A 35 -15.61 -0.20 -46.72
N LEU A 36 -15.46 0.99 -46.14
CA LEU A 36 -14.58 2.03 -46.70
C LEU A 36 -13.15 1.51 -46.83
N CYS A 37 -12.43 1.97 -47.87
CA CYS A 37 -11.00 1.70 -47.96
C CYS A 37 -10.25 2.36 -46.78
N PRO A 38 -9.02 1.91 -46.45
CA PRO A 38 -8.27 2.45 -45.31
C PRO A 38 -8.15 3.99 -45.31
N GLU A 39 -7.89 4.60 -46.46
CA GLU A 39 -7.74 6.06 -46.59
C GLU A 39 -9.06 6.81 -46.37
N CYS A 40 -10.16 6.33 -46.96
CA CYS A 40 -11.49 6.91 -46.74
C CYS A 40 -11.96 6.71 -45.30
N TYR A 41 -11.64 5.57 -44.69
CA TYR A 41 -11.93 5.31 -43.29
C TYR A 41 -11.13 6.24 -42.36
N GLU A 42 -9.85 6.47 -42.65
CA GLU A 42 -9.02 7.41 -41.89
C GLU A 42 -9.58 8.84 -41.96
N LYS A 43 -9.96 9.32 -43.15
CA LYS A 43 -10.62 10.63 -43.33
C LYS A 43 -11.94 10.71 -42.57
N TYR A 44 -12.79 9.68 -42.68
CA TYR A 44 -14.04 9.61 -41.94
C TYR A 44 -13.82 9.67 -40.42
N MET A 45 -12.86 8.91 -39.90
CA MET A 45 -12.54 8.90 -38.48
C MET A 45 -11.97 10.24 -38.01
N GLU A 46 -11.19 10.93 -38.83
CA GLU A 46 -10.68 12.27 -38.53
C GLU A 46 -11.81 13.31 -38.49
N GLU A 47 -12.74 13.26 -39.45
CA GLU A 47 -13.92 14.12 -39.45
C GLU A 47 -14.82 13.87 -38.22
N GLU A 48 -15.06 12.60 -37.87
CA GLU A 48 -15.85 12.25 -36.69
C GLU A 48 -15.16 12.71 -35.39
N ARG A 49 -13.83 12.56 -35.27
CA ARG A 49 -13.07 13.09 -34.13
C ARG A 49 -13.17 14.61 -34.04
N LYS A 50 -13.09 15.33 -35.16
CA LYS A 50 -13.28 16.79 -35.19
C LYS A 50 -14.67 17.18 -34.70
N LYS A 51 -15.72 16.52 -35.19
CA LYS A 51 -17.10 16.75 -34.71
C LYS A 51 -17.25 16.44 -33.22
N GLU A 52 -16.69 15.33 -32.72
CA GLU A 52 -16.71 15.01 -31.29
C GLU A 52 -16.00 16.07 -30.46
N ASN A 53 -14.82 16.52 -30.90
CA ASN A 53 -14.04 17.57 -30.24
C ASN A 53 -14.80 18.90 -30.22
N GLU A 54 -15.42 19.30 -31.33
CA GLU A 54 -16.22 20.52 -31.44
C GLU A 54 -17.42 20.48 -30.49
N LYS A 55 -18.17 19.37 -30.46
CA LYS A 55 -19.29 19.18 -29.52
C LYS A 55 -18.83 19.26 -28.07
N ALA A 56 -17.73 18.58 -27.74
CA ALA A 56 -17.15 18.60 -26.40
C ALA A 56 -16.72 20.01 -25.99
N LEU A 57 -16.16 20.79 -26.92
CA LEU A 57 -15.76 22.17 -26.68
C LEU A 57 -16.97 23.09 -26.48
N THR A 58 -18.00 22.94 -27.30
CA THR A 58 -19.26 23.71 -27.15
C THR A 58 -19.90 23.44 -25.80
N LYS A 59 -20.07 22.16 -25.42
CA LYS A 59 -20.63 21.81 -24.10
C LYS A 59 -19.74 22.31 -22.95
N SER A 60 -18.41 22.25 -23.10
CA SER A 60 -17.49 22.81 -22.10
C SER A 60 -17.70 24.31 -21.90
N LYS A 61 -17.99 25.06 -22.98
CA LYS A 61 -18.28 26.49 -22.90
C LYS A 61 -19.66 26.76 -22.31
N GLU A 62 -20.68 25.99 -22.71
CA GLU A 62 -22.05 26.08 -22.16
C GLU A 62 -22.09 25.85 -20.64
N LEU A 63 -21.25 24.93 -20.16
CA LEU A 63 -21.13 24.60 -18.73
C LEU A 63 -20.06 25.44 -18.00
N GLU A 64 -19.48 26.45 -18.67
CA GLU A 64 -18.45 27.33 -18.11
C GLU A 64 -17.27 26.59 -17.45
N LEU A 65 -16.90 25.43 -18.01
CA LEU A 65 -15.86 24.59 -17.42
C LEU A 65 -14.46 25.19 -17.65
N PRO A 66 -13.54 25.02 -16.68
CA PRO A 66 -12.16 25.48 -16.84
C PRO A 66 -11.48 24.88 -18.07
N GLU A 67 -10.59 25.67 -18.69
CA GLU A 67 -9.74 25.20 -19.77
C GLU A 67 -8.76 24.13 -19.28
N LEU A 68 -8.48 23.15 -20.12
CA LEU A 68 -7.54 22.08 -19.81
C LEU A 68 -6.12 22.45 -20.24
N SER A 69 -5.16 22.22 -19.36
CA SER A 69 -3.73 22.37 -19.64
C SER A 69 -3.13 21.08 -20.23
N GLY A 70 -2.27 21.22 -21.25
CA GLY A 70 -1.59 20.11 -21.93
C GLY A 70 -1.20 20.47 -23.37
N SER A 71 -0.68 19.49 -24.12
CA SER A 71 -0.48 19.68 -25.57
C SER A 71 -1.82 19.76 -26.31
N GLU A 72 -1.87 20.46 -27.45
CA GLU A 72 -3.11 20.65 -28.23
C GLU A 72 -3.86 19.32 -28.50
N LYS A 73 -3.11 18.28 -28.90
CA LYS A 73 -3.67 16.94 -29.15
C LYS A 73 -4.22 16.29 -27.88
N GLN A 74 -3.53 16.46 -26.75
CA GLN A 74 -4.00 15.93 -25.46
C GLN A 74 -5.24 16.69 -24.96
N VAL A 75 -5.27 18.02 -25.11
CA VAL A 75 -6.41 18.85 -24.70
C VAL A 75 -7.65 18.49 -25.51
N ALA A 76 -7.53 18.37 -26.84
CA ALA A 76 -8.63 17.94 -27.70
C ALA A 76 -9.20 16.58 -27.26
N TRP A 77 -8.33 15.58 -27.06
CA TRP A 77 -8.75 14.26 -26.62
C TRP A 77 -9.34 14.28 -25.20
N ALA A 78 -8.72 14.99 -24.25
CA ALA A 78 -9.22 15.11 -22.89
C ALA A 78 -10.59 15.77 -22.81
N ASN A 79 -10.87 16.77 -23.67
CA ASN A 79 -12.19 17.39 -23.75
C ASN A 79 -13.27 16.39 -24.17
N THR A 80 -12.99 15.51 -25.15
CA THR A 80 -13.97 14.45 -25.53
C THR A 80 -14.20 13.44 -24.42
N LEU A 81 -13.16 13.09 -23.66
CA LEU A 81 -13.29 12.21 -22.48
C LEU A 81 -14.12 12.87 -21.37
N ARG A 82 -13.85 14.14 -21.06
CA ARG A 82 -14.60 14.94 -20.10
C ARG A 82 -16.07 15.06 -20.50
N TYR A 83 -16.35 15.32 -21.77
CA TYR A 83 -17.72 15.35 -22.30
C TYR A 83 -18.45 14.02 -22.13
N LYS A 84 -17.80 12.89 -22.45
CA LYS A 84 -18.37 11.54 -22.24
C LYS A 84 -18.66 11.25 -20.77
N VAL A 85 -17.89 11.82 -19.84
CA VAL A 85 -18.17 11.74 -18.39
C VAL A 85 -19.42 12.54 -18.03
N ILE A 86 -19.57 13.76 -18.56
CA ILE A 86 -20.74 14.60 -18.36
C ILE A 86 -22.02 13.91 -18.89
N GLU A 87 -21.98 13.35 -20.10
CA GLU A 87 -23.12 12.61 -20.65
C GLU A 87 -23.50 11.40 -19.80
N ARG A 88 -22.51 10.66 -19.27
CA ARG A 88 -22.76 9.55 -18.35
C ARG A 88 -23.39 10.06 -17.05
N TYR A 89 -22.96 11.21 -16.55
CA TYR A 89 -23.46 11.80 -15.32
C TYR A 89 -24.91 12.25 -15.48
N GLU A 90 -25.23 13.01 -16.54
CA GLU A 90 -26.59 13.46 -16.87
C GLU A 90 -27.56 12.26 -16.93
N LYS A 91 -27.17 11.18 -17.61
CA LYS A 91 -27.97 9.94 -17.68
C LYS A 91 -28.17 9.25 -16.33
N GLN A 92 -27.22 9.34 -15.40
CA GLN A 92 -27.40 8.75 -14.07
C GLN A 92 -28.28 9.61 -13.17
N ILE A 93 -28.14 10.94 -13.25
CA ILE A 93 -29.04 11.87 -12.54
C ILE A 93 -30.48 11.65 -12.99
N GLU A 94 -30.73 11.55 -14.30
CA GLU A 94 -32.06 11.29 -14.83
C GLU A 94 -32.65 9.97 -14.29
N LYS A 95 -31.84 8.90 -14.21
CA LYS A 95 -32.27 7.63 -13.60
C LYS A 95 -32.58 7.75 -12.12
N ILE A 96 -31.76 8.48 -11.38
CA ILE A 96 -31.98 8.73 -9.95
C ILE A 96 -33.30 9.48 -9.77
N GLU A 97 -33.54 10.53 -10.55
CA GLU A 97 -34.79 11.32 -10.52
C GLU A 97 -36.02 10.48 -10.88
N GLN A 98 -35.92 9.60 -11.88
CA GLN A 98 -37.01 8.69 -12.26
C GLN A 98 -37.29 7.60 -11.21
N SER A 99 -36.32 7.27 -10.35
CA SER A 99 -36.41 6.17 -9.40
C SER A 99 -36.83 6.57 -7.98
N VAL A 100 -36.84 7.87 -7.65
CA VAL A 100 -37.02 8.35 -6.26
C VAL A 100 -38.10 9.42 -6.17
N GLU A 101 -39.20 9.11 -5.49
CA GLU A 101 -40.32 10.03 -5.23
C GLU A 101 -40.03 11.10 -4.15
N LYS A 102 -38.85 11.09 -3.49
CA LYS A 102 -38.45 12.09 -2.48
C LYS A 102 -36.92 12.32 -2.44
N SER A 103 -36.52 13.58 -2.49
CA SER A 103 -35.16 14.10 -2.74
C SER A 103 -34.02 13.70 -1.79
N ASP A 104 -34.23 12.91 -0.73
CA ASP A 104 -33.21 12.65 0.31
C ASP A 104 -32.75 11.17 0.42
N THR A 105 -33.12 10.33 -0.54
CA THR A 105 -32.89 8.87 -0.41
C THR A 105 -31.50 8.48 -0.90
N LYS A 106 -30.67 7.88 -0.03
CA LYS A 106 -29.38 7.29 -0.41
C LYS A 106 -29.58 6.23 -1.50
N PHE A 107 -28.83 6.31 -2.59
CA PHE A 107 -28.82 5.27 -3.63
C PHE A 107 -27.53 4.46 -3.59
N LYS A 108 -27.60 3.23 -4.11
CA LYS A 108 -26.49 2.28 -4.06
C LYS A 108 -26.00 1.91 -5.46
N PHE A 109 -24.68 1.92 -5.64
CA PHE A 109 -23.99 1.37 -6.81
C PHE A 109 -23.00 0.31 -6.35
N TYR A 110 -23.18 -0.96 -6.76
CA TYR A 110 -22.24 -2.05 -6.44
C TYR A 110 -21.82 -2.15 -4.96
N GLY A 111 -22.73 -1.83 -4.03
CA GLY A 111 -22.46 -1.83 -2.58
C GLY A 111 -22.00 -0.48 -2.00
N PHE A 112 -21.64 0.49 -2.83
CA PHE A 112 -21.31 1.86 -2.44
C PHE A 112 -22.58 2.70 -2.27
N SER A 113 -22.66 3.48 -1.19
CA SER A 113 -23.83 4.31 -0.86
C SER A 113 -23.46 5.80 -0.85
N THR A 114 -24.29 6.63 -1.48
CA THR A 114 -24.13 8.08 -1.55
C THR A 114 -25.50 8.77 -1.65
N THR A 115 -25.54 10.09 -1.48
CA THR A 115 -26.75 10.91 -1.71
C THR A 115 -26.68 11.61 -3.06
N ARG A 116 -27.83 12.12 -3.54
CA ARG A 116 -27.89 12.93 -4.76
C ARG A 116 -27.03 14.19 -4.66
N GLU A 117 -27.04 14.84 -3.51
CA GLU A 117 -26.26 16.05 -3.26
C GLU A 117 -24.76 15.74 -3.28
N GLU A 118 -24.32 14.72 -2.54
CA GLU A 118 -22.91 14.32 -2.51
C GLU A 118 -22.41 13.92 -3.90
N PHE A 119 -23.24 13.22 -4.68
CA PHE A 119 -22.90 12.85 -6.04
C PHE A 119 -22.77 14.08 -6.96
N SER A 120 -23.69 15.04 -6.84
CA SER A 120 -23.62 16.30 -7.59
C SER A 120 -22.38 17.12 -7.21
N GLU A 121 -22.13 17.28 -5.90
CA GLU A 121 -20.98 18.03 -5.40
C GLU A 121 -19.65 17.40 -5.82
N ALA A 122 -19.54 16.06 -5.75
CA ALA A 122 -18.35 15.36 -6.20
C ALA A 122 -18.08 15.60 -7.69
N MET A 123 -19.13 15.59 -8.51
CA MET A 123 -19.01 15.85 -9.94
C MET A 123 -18.62 17.29 -10.24
N THR A 124 -19.22 18.27 -9.56
CA THR A 124 -18.80 19.68 -9.65
C THR A 124 -17.34 19.83 -9.27
N TYR A 125 -16.92 19.27 -8.13
CA TYR A 125 -15.53 19.29 -7.67
C TYR A 125 -14.56 18.72 -8.71
N ILE A 126 -14.87 17.58 -9.32
CA ILE A 126 -14.01 16.97 -10.36
C ILE A 126 -13.95 17.86 -11.60
N LEU A 127 -15.07 18.39 -12.07
CA LEU A 127 -15.12 19.22 -13.27
C LEU A 127 -14.38 20.55 -13.10
N GLU A 128 -14.43 21.14 -11.92
CA GLU A 128 -13.76 22.41 -11.60
C GLU A 128 -12.28 22.24 -11.28
N THR A 129 -11.89 21.18 -10.57
CA THR A 129 -10.51 21.05 -10.08
C THR A 129 -9.58 20.25 -10.99
N LYS A 130 -10.11 19.41 -11.89
CA LYS A 130 -9.31 18.56 -12.78
C LYS A 130 -9.05 19.23 -14.12
N THR A 131 -8.17 20.23 -14.07
CA THR A 131 -7.83 21.12 -15.19
C THR A 131 -6.64 20.67 -16.05
N THR A 132 -6.20 19.42 -15.93
CA THR A 132 -5.08 18.87 -16.75
C THR A 132 -5.59 17.82 -17.71
N ALA A 133 -5.15 17.88 -18.98
CA ALA A 133 -5.50 16.89 -19.99
C ALA A 133 -5.02 15.48 -19.59
N LYS A 134 -3.87 15.39 -18.90
CA LYS A 134 -3.30 14.15 -18.38
C LYS A 134 -4.27 13.39 -17.47
N TYR A 135 -4.97 14.08 -16.56
CA TYR A 135 -5.91 13.43 -15.64
C TYR A 135 -7.00 12.66 -16.39
N TRP A 136 -7.66 13.30 -17.35
CA TRP A 136 -8.75 12.68 -18.10
C TRP A 136 -8.27 11.51 -18.96
N ILE A 137 -7.09 11.65 -19.56
CA ILE A 137 -6.47 10.61 -20.39
C ILE A 137 -6.08 9.40 -19.54
N ASP A 138 -5.37 9.61 -18.44
CA ASP A 138 -4.85 8.53 -17.60
C ASP A 138 -6.01 7.74 -16.96
N ASN A 139 -7.09 8.42 -16.58
CA ASN A 139 -8.22 7.79 -15.90
C ASN A 139 -9.39 7.39 -16.82
N ARG A 140 -9.18 7.36 -18.15
CA ARG A 140 -10.23 7.10 -19.15
C ARG A 140 -10.88 5.71 -19.05
N SER A 141 -10.13 4.72 -18.56
CA SER A 141 -10.53 3.30 -18.56
C SER A 141 -11.11 2.87 -17.22
N ASP A 142 -10.65 3.51 -16.14
CA ASP A 142 -10.76 3.00 -14.77
C ASP A 142 -11.69 3.85 -13.89
N ASN A 143 -12.02 5.09 -14.29
CA ASN A 143 -12.89 5.95 -13.46
C ASN A 143 -14.36 5.53 -13.52
N THR A 144 -14.83 5.10 -12.35
CA THR A 144 -16.23 4.99 -11.98
C THR A 144 -16.67 6.26 -11.24
N PHE A 145 -17.99 6.47 -11.11
CA PHE A 145 -18.51 7.53 -10.26
C PHE A 145 -18.11 7.38 -8.78
N ILE A 146 -17.78 6.17 -8.34
CA ILE A 146 -17.31 5.89 -6.98
C ILE A 146 -15.99 6.61 -6.74
N ASP A 147 -15.05 6.55 -7.70
CA ASP A 147 -13.72 7.17 -7.58
C ASP A 147 -13.83 8.69 -7.40
N TYR A 148 -14.75 9.34 -8.13
CA TYR A 148 -15.00 10.77 -7.99
C TYR A 148 -15.55 11.15 -6.61
N ILE A 149 -16.48 10.36 -6.08
CA ILE A 149 -17.06 10.60 -4.75
C ILE A 149 -16.02 10.39 -3.66
N GLU A 150 -15.18 9.35 -3.77
CA GLU A 150 -14.11 9.11 -2.82
C GLU A 150 -13.05 10.22 -2.83
N GLU A 151 -12.68 10.69 -4.03
CA GLU A 151 -11.75 11.81 -4.17
C GLU A 151 -12.32 13.09 -3.51
N TYR A 152 -13.61 13.37 -3.73
CA TYR A 152 -14.30 14.48 -3.10
C TYR A 152 -14.40 14.34 -1.56
N ARG A 153 -14.73 13.14 -1.06
CA ARG A 153 -14.75 12.87 0.40
C ARG A 153 -13.39 13.12 1.04
N ASN A 154 -12.31 12.72 0.38
CA ASN A 154 -10.95 12.96 0.85
C ASN A 154 -10.60 14.45 0.84
N TYR A 155 -11.06 15.19 -0.17
CA TYR A 155 -10.96 16.66 -0.19
C TYR A 155 -11.72 17.29 0.98
N LYS A 156 -12.98 16.92 1.22
CA LYS A 156 -13.78 17.41 2.35
C LYS A 156 -13.10 17.11 3.69
N LYS A 157 -12.69 15.86 3.93
CA LYS A 157 -11.97 15.48 5.17
C LYS A 157 -10.72 16.31 5.43
N LYS A 158 -10.02 16.77 4.39
CA LYS A 158 -8.81 17.59 4.53
C LYS A 158 -9.11 19.07 4.78
N ASN A 159 -10.18 19.59 4.20
CA ASN A 159 -10.53 21.01 4.25
C ASN A 159 -11.53 21.38 5.37
N ASP A 160 -12.26 20.40 5.90
CA ASP A 160 -13.23 20.58 7.00
C ASP A 160 -12.55 20.51 8.39
N ILE A 161 -11.21 20.41 8.42
CA ILE A 161 -10.42 20.55 9.65
C ILE A 161 -10.34 22.05 9.95
N PRO A 162 -10.88 22.53 11.09
CA PRO A 162 -10.77 23.94 11.46
C PRO A 162 -9.31 24.41 11.41
N ALA A 163 -9.09 25.65 10.96
CA ALA A 163 -7.74 26.20 10.80
C ALA A 163 -6.92 26.12 12.09
N GLU A 164 -7.58 26.23 13.24
CA GLU A 164 -6.99 26.09 14.57
C GLU A 164 -6.47 24.66 14.82
N VAL A 165 -7.28 23.63 14.55
CA VAL A 165 -6.86 22.22 14.66
C VAL A 165 -5.74 21.90 13.67
N LYS A 166 -5.78 22.46 12.45
CA LYS A 166 -4.70 22.29 11.47
C LYS A 166 -3.39 22.89 11.99
N LYS A 167 -3.46 24.08 12.58
CA LYS A 167 -2.31 24.75 13.20
C LYS A 167 -1.77 23.93 14.38
N GLU A 168 -2.62 23.42 15.26
CA GLU A 168 -2.22 22.53 16.36
C GLU A 168 -1.50 21.27 15.86
N LEU A 169 -1.98 20.67 14.77
CA LEU A 169 -1.33 19.50 14.16
C LEU A 169 0.02 19.85 13.51
N GLU A 170 0.17 21.05 12.96
CA GLU A 170 1.45 21.55 12.43
C GLU A 170 2.42 21.84 13.57
N ASP A 171 1.97 22.49 14.64
CA ASP A 171 2.75 22.76 15.85
C ASP A 171 3.22 21.46 16.51
N LEU A 172 2.35 20.45 16.62
CA LEU A 172 2.69 19.13 17.14
C LEU A 172 3.76 18.44 16.27
N LYS A 173 3.64 18.51 14.94
CA LYS A 173 4.68 17.95 14.05
C LYS A 173 6.03 18.62 14.25
N VAL A 174 6.03 19.94 14.41
CA VAL A 174 7.27 20.69 14.69
C VAL A 174 7.86 20.25 16.02
N GLN A 175 7.05 20.10 17.08
CA GLN A 175 7.50 19.61 18.39
C GLN A 175 8.05 18.18 18.36
N LEU A 176 7.51 17.32 17.49
CA LEU A 176 7.93 15.94 17.31
C LEU A 176 9.10 15.78 16.32
N THR A 177 9.55 16.87 15.68
CA THR A 177 10.64 16.83 14.71
C THR A 177 11.95 17.30 15.33
N ILE A 178 12.98 16.45 15.25
CA ILE A 178 14.31 16.74 15.77
C ILE A 178 15.30 16.83 14.62
N THR A 179 16.03 17.94 14.56
CA THR A 179 17.19 18.13 13.66
C THR A 179 18.45 18.07 14.51
N PRO A 180 19.37 17.13 14.25
CA PRO A 180 20.60 17.01 15.03
C PRO A 180 21.62 18.09 14.63
N GLU A 181 22.57 18.41 15.50
CA GLU A 181 23.61 19.43 15.22
C GLU A 181 24.48 19.07 14.01
N ASN A 182 24.70 17.77 13.76
CA ASN A 182 25.41 17.23 12.61
C ASN A 182 24.50 16.98 11.40
N ALA A 183 23.36 17.65 11.30
CA ALA A 183 22.43 17.51 10.18
C ALA A 183 23.15 17.74 8.84
N SER A 184 23.10 16.71 7.99
CA SER A 184 23.78 16.71 6.68
C SER A 184 22.90 16.16 5.56
N LYS A 185 21.69 15.72 5.88
CA LYS A 185 20.74 15.11 4.96
C LYS A 185 19.53 16.02 4.75
N GLU A 186 19.07 16.13 3.51
CA GLU A 186 17.92 16.97 3.17
C GLU A 186 16.58 16.29 3.46
N GLY A 187 15.59 17.05 3.90
CA GLY A 187 14.24 16.52 4.19
C GLY A 187 14.13 15.83 5.55
N VAL A 188 12.97 15.24 5.80
CA VAL A 188 12.59 14.70 7.11
C VAL A 188 12.22 13.23 6.98
N VAL A 189 12.88 12.38 7.75
CA VAL A 189 12.48 10.98 7.90
C VAL A 189 11.26 10.93 8.82
N LYS A 190 10.16 10.32 8.35
CA LYS A 190 8.93 10.20 9.15
C LYS A 190 8.80 8.81 9.73
N ILE A 191 8.71 8.72 11.04
CA ILE A 191 8.42 7.48 11.76
C ILE A 191 6.94 7.49 12.12
N LYS A 192 6.19 6.47 11.68
CA LYS A 192 4.73 6.39 11.86
C LYS A 192 4.28 5.04 12.39
N TYR A 193 3.23 5.07 13.20
CA TYR A 193 2.54 3.88 13.68
C TYR A 193 1.30 3.64 12.84
N ASN A 194 0.85 2.39 12.76
CA ASN A 194 -0.54 2.12 12.38
C ASN A 194 -1.47 2.27 13.60
N ASP A 195 -2.77 2.35 13.36
CA ASP A 195 -3.77 2.55 14.43
C ASP A 195 -3.77 1.46 15.53
N LYS A 196 -3.23 0.28 15.22
CA LYS A 196 -3.16 -0.86 16.14
C LYS A 196 -1.82 -0.96 16.89
N ASN A 197 -0.86 -0.08 16.62
CA ASN A 197 0.51 -0.14 17.13
C ASN A 197 1.23 -1.49 16.88
N THR A 198 0.84 -2.19 15.81
CA THR A 198 1.44 -3.48 15.40
C THR A 198 2.42 -3.32 14.23
N LEU A 199 2.51 -2.13 13.65
CA LEU A 199 3.37 -1.85 12.51
C LEU A 199 4.00 -0.47 12.62
N LEU A 200 5.32 -0.44 12.48
CA LEU A 200 6.15 0.76 12.46
C LEU A 200 6.63 1.02 11.04
N SER A 201 6.45 2.24 10.54
CA SER A 201 6.83 2.63 9.17
C SER A 201 7.84 3.78 9.20
N ALA A 202 8.87 3.68 8.35
CA ALA A 202 9.86 4.71 8.11
C ALA A 202 9.76 5.20 6.67
N ILE A 203 9.51 6.51 6.51
CA ILE A 203 9.22 7.14 5.22
C ILE A 203 10.27 8.21 4.95
N TYR A 204 10.99 8.07 3.85
CA TYR A 204 12.00 9.04 3.42
C TYR A 204 12.25 8.91 1.92
N ILE A 205 12.89 9.92 1.34
CA ILE A 205 13.40 9.84 -0.04
C ILE A 205 14.43 8.72 -0.18
N LYS A 206 14.67 8.26 -1.40
CA LYS A 206 15.64 7.19 -1.63
C LYS A 206 17.06 7.69 -1.32
N ASP A 207 17.60 7.26 -0.20
CA ASP A 207 18.96 7.55 0.27
C ASP A 207 19.64 6.26 0.74
N ASN A 208 20.91 6.08 0.38
CA ASN A 208 21.63 4.83 0.67
C ASN A 208 21.92 4.65 2.17
N ASP A 209 22.25 5.72 2.89
CA ASP A 209 22.57 5.64 4.33
C ASP A 209 21.31 5.32 5.12
N PHE A 210 20.19 5.97 4.77
CA PHE A 210 18.86 5.64 5.30
C PHE A 210 18.53 4.15 5.07
N ILE A 211 18.69 3.66 3.83
CA ILE A 211 18.42 2.25 3.49
C ILE A 211 19.31 1.29 4.29
N GLN A 212 20.59 1.61 4.49
CA GLN A 212 21.48 0.76 5.28
C GLN A 212 21.06 0.74 6.76
N ILE A 213 20.66 1.89 7.32
CA ILE A 213 20.19 1.97 8.71
C ILE A 213 18.93 1.13 8.91
N VAL A 214 17.88 1.32 8.09
CA VAL A 214 16.64 0.56 8.25
C VAL A 214 16.84 -0.94 8.01
N LYS A 215 17.70 -1.33 7.07
CA LYS A 215 18.07 -2.74 6.86
C LYS A 215 18.83 -3.34 8.03
N SER A 216 19.75 -2.57 8.64
CA SER A 216 20.50 -3.02 9.82
C SER A 216 19.59 -3.32 11.02
N LEU A 217 18.43 -2.65 11.05
CA LEU A 217 17.38 -2.87 12.03
C LEU A 217 16.30 -3.86 11.54
N ASN A 218 16.56 -4.65 10.50
CA ASN A 218 15.62 -5.64 9.95
C ASN A 218 14.25 -5.07 9.51
N TYR A 219 14.20 -3.82 9.03
CA TYR A 219 13.00 -3.32 8.34
C TYR A 219 12.91 -3.95 6.94
N LYS A 220 11.69 -4.13 6.46
CA LYS A 220 11.39 -4.71 5.16
C LYS A 220 10.69 -3.69 4.27
N TRP A 221 10.98 -3.75 2.98
CA TRP A 221 10.27 -2.93 1.99
C TRP A 221 8.92 -3.57 1.68
N ASP A 222 7.83 -2.82 1.78
CA ASP A 222 6.45 -3.31 1.50
C ASP A 222 5.93 -2.92 0.11
N GLY A 223 6.74 -2.22 -0.69
CA GLY A 223 6.35 -1.65 -1.98
C GLY A 223 6.23 -0.12 -1.97
N SER A 224 6.04 0.48 -0.79
CA SER A 224 5.84 1.91 -0.60
C SER A 224 6.72 2.50 0.50
N ASN A 225 6.86 1.79 1.63
CA ASN A 225 7.59 2.23 2.81
C ASN A 225 8.47 1.11 3.39
N TRP A 226 9.41 1.49 4.25
CA TRP A 226 10.14 0.54 5.09
C TRP A 226 9.35 0.26 6.35
N THR A 227 9.03 -1.00 6.61
CA THR A 227 8.16 -1.39 7.72
C THR A 227 8.80 -2.43 8.65
N LYS A 228 8.41 -2.39 9.91
CA LYS A 228 8.75 -3.35 10.95
C LYS A 228 7.47 -3.75 11.68
N GLU A 229 7.22 -5.05 11.73
CA GLU A 229 6.16 -5.62 12.55
C GLU A 229 6.53 -5.51 14.03
N ILE A 230 5.55 -5.17 14.85
CA ILE A 230 5.66 -5.08 16.31
C ILE A 230 4.88 -6.23 16.93
N ASN A 231 5.60 -7.10 17.63
CA ASN A 231 5.09 -8.23 18.39
C ASN A 231 6.01 -8.51 19.59
N GLU A 232 5.68 -9.54 20.36
CA GLU A 232 6.45 -10.00 21.51
C GLU A 232 7.96 -10.12 21.24
N TYR A 233 8.35 -10.62 20.06
CA TYR A 233 9.75 -10.85 19.72
C TYR A 233 10.52 -9.58 19.36
N THR A 234 9.80 -8.56 18.89
CA THR A 234 10.39 -7.28 18.48
C THR A 234 10.20 -6.20 19.54
N GLY A 235 9.61 -6.50 20.70
CA GLY A 235 9.44 -5.56 21.81
C GLY A 235 8.39 -4.47 21.58
N VAL A 236 8.46 -3.40 22.36
CA VAL A 236 7.50 -2.28 22.35
C VAL A 236 7.76 -1.35 21.18
N ILE A 237 6.69 -0.76 20.63
CA ILE A 237 6.76 0.10 19.44
C ILE A 237 7.61 1.35 19.67
N ASP A 238 7.48 2.02 20.82
CA ASP A 238 8.24 3.24 21.11
C ASP A 238 9.74 2.98 21.25
N ASP A 239 10.15 1.84 21.80
CA ASP A 239 11.56 1.44 21.82
C ASP A 239 12.11 1.21 20.40
N ARG A 240 11.33 0.59 19.51
CA ARG A 240 11.73 0.36 18.11
C ARG A 240 11.77 1.63 17.29
N ALA A 241 10.84 2.55 17.53
CA ALA A 241 10.81 3.88 16.94
C ALA A 241 12.01 4.71 17.43
N ALA A 242 12.29 4.66 18.74
CA ALA A 242 13.41 5.35 19.36
C ALA A 242 14.76 4.82 18.89
N GLU A 243 14.91 3.50 18.76
CA GLU A 243 16.14 2.87 18.25
C GLU A 243 16.43 3.26 16.80
N LEU A 244 15.39 3.29 15.95
CA LEU A 244 15.51 3.79 14.59
C LEU A 244 15.86 5.29 14.57
N GLY A 245 15.08 6.10 15.29
CA GLY A 245 15.26 7.54 15.34
C GLY A 245 16.64 7.94 15.85
N ASN A 246 17.13 7.30 16.90
CA ASN A 246 18.47 7.56 17.43
C ASN A 246 19.57 7.27 16.40
N LYS A 247 19.52 6.13 15.70
CA LYS A 247 20.49 5.81 14.64
C LYS A 247 20.45 6.81 13.49
N LEU A 248 19.25 7.28 13.11
CA LEU A 248 19.08 8.28 12.06
C LEU A 248 19.61 9.65 12.50
N LEU A 249 19.30 10.10 13.72
CA LEU A 249 19.81 11.34 14.27
C LEU A 249 21.35 11.33 14.33
N LEU A 250 21.95 10.25 14.82
CA LEU A 250 23.42 10.09 14.84
C LEU A 250 24.05 10.12 13.44
N ALA A 251 23.30 9.68 12.41
CA ALA A 251 23.72 9.72 11.02
C ALA A 251 23.40 11.07 10.31
N GLY A 252 22.91 12.08 11.04
CA GLY A 252 22.69 13.42 10.51
C GLY A 252 21.37 13.62 9.77
N PHE A 253 20.38 12.75 9.99
CA PHE A 253 19.02 12.92 9.47
C PHE A 253 18.15 13.74 10.42
N THR A 254 17.30 14.61 9.88
CA THR A 254 16.15 15.15 10.61
C THR A 254 15.04 14.10 10.69
N VAL A 255 14.46 13.92 11.88
CA VAL A 255 13.49 12.85 12.16
C VAL A 255 12.22 13.42 12.78
N GLU A 256 11.06 13.13 12.18
CA GLU A 256 9.70 13.34 12.74
C GLU A 256 9.27 12.04 13.45
N PHE A 257 9.13 12.10 14.78
CA PHE A 257 8.69 10.98 15.60
C PHE A 257 7.17 10.85 15.65
N ALA A 258 6.68 9.63 15.91
CA ALA A 258 5.25 9.37 16.01
C ALA A 258 4.65 9.87 17.34
N THR A 259 5.45 9.87 18.41
CA THR A 259 5.02 10.16 19.78
C THR A 259 6.11 10.93 20.53
N GLU A 260 5.70 11.65 21.57
CA GLU A 260 6.64 12.32 22.48
C GLU A 260 7.55 11.30 23.20
N GLU A 261 7.00 10.14 23.55
CA GLU A 261 7.74 9.07 24.22
C GLU A 261 8.88 8.52 23.36
N SER A 262 8.61 8.13 22.12
CA SER A 262 9.64 7.63 21.21
C SER A 262 10.71 8.68 20.91
N LYS A 263 10.33 9.95 20.81
CA LYS A 263 11.25 11.08 20.65
C LYS A 263 12.21 11.21 21.84
N GLU A 264 11.67 11.26 23.05
CA GLU A 264 12.45 11.40 24.28
C GLU A 264 13.41 10.22 24.50
N LEU A 265 12.92 8.98 24.27
CA LEU A 265 13.75 7.78 24.33
C LEU A 265 14.90 7.82 23.30
N ALA A 266 14.64 8.32 22.10
CA ALA A 266 15.64 8.42 21.04
C ALA A 266 16.74 9.43 21.39
N ILE A 267 16.36 10.61 21.88
CA ILE A 267 17.30 11.67 22.26
C ILE A 267 18.18 11.21 23.41
N LYS A 268 17.58 10.61 24.45
CA LYS A 268 18.31 10.15 25.64
C LYS A 268 19.08 8.86 25.41
N GLY A 269 18.76 8.12 24.35
CA GLY A 269 19.33 6.79 24.11
C GLY A 269 18.90 5.75 25.15
N THR A 270 17.77 5.95 25.82
CA THR A 270 17.27 5.11 26.93
C THR A 270 16.26 4.05 26.50
N PHE A 271 16.11 3.83 25.20
CA PHE A 271 15.29 2.75 24.66
C PHE A 271 15.90 1.38 24.98
N GLN A 272 15.06 0.38 25.18
CA GLN A 272 15.51 -1.01 25.19
C GLN A 272 15.92 -1.39 23.77
N LYS A 273 16.98 -2.18 23.59
CA LYS A 273 17.37 -2.68 22.26
C LYS A 273 16.54 -3.90 21.87
N GLU A 274 16.38 -4.15 20.57
CA GLU A 274 15.67 -5.33 20.11
C GLU A 274 16.38 -6.61 20.58
N ASN A 275 15.62 -7.50 21.22
CA ASN A 275 16.16 -8.78 21.64
C ASN A 275 16.04 -9.81 20.50
N TYR A 276 17.18 -10.40 20.13
CA TYR A 276 17.24 -11.44 19.11
C TYR A 276 17.44 -12.85 19.69
N LYS A 277 17.56 -12.99 21.01
CA LYS A 277 17.88 -14.25 21.70
C LYS A 277 16.66 -14.77 22.45
N TRP A 278 16.07 -15.83 21.93
CA TRP A 278 14.78 -16.33 22.40
C TRP A 278 14.80 -17.84 22.67
N ILE A 279 14.14 -18.23 23.76
CA ILE A 279 13.67 -19.58 24.01
C ILE A 279 12.17 -19.61 23.65
N LYS A 280 11.84 -20.35 22.59
CA LYS A 280 10.48 -20.51 22.08
C LYS A 280 9.94 -21.90 22.40
N TYR A 281 8.64 -22.11 22.24
CA TYR A 281 8.02 -23.43 22.44
C TYR A 281 7.49 -24.01 21.14
N LEU A 282 7.83 -25.28 20.88
CA LEU A 282 7.34 -26.06 19.76
C LEU A 282 6.34 -27.10 20.27
N SER A 283 5.05 -26.75 20.24
CA SER A 283 3.97 -27.56 20.80
C SER A 283 3.87 -28.97 20.20
N ARG A 284 4.07 -29.12 18.88
CA ARG A 284 3.96 -30.41 18.18
C ARG A 284 4.95 -31.47 18.67
N LYS A 285 6.09 -31.04 19.21
CA LYS A 285 7.14 -31.93 19.73
C LYS A 285 7.29 -31.86 21.26
N ASN A 286 6.58 -30.94 21.91
CA ASN A 286 6.75 -30.66 23.34
C ASN A 286 8.20 -30.30 23.69
N GLU A 287 8.80 -29.41 22.90
CA GLU A 287 10.22 -29.03 22.96
C GLU A 287 10.42 -27.52 23.06
N LEU A 288 11.51 -27.12 23.69
CA LEU A 288 12.01 -25.75 23.75
C LEU A 288 12.99 -25.52 22.60
N VAL A 289 12.84 -24.38 21.93
CA VAL A 289 13.64 -23.99 20.75
C VAL A 289 14.53 -22.82 21.14
N ILE A 290 15.85 -23.01 21.06
CA ILE A 290 16.85 -21.97 21.34
C ILE A 290 17.19 -21.29 20.02
N SER A 291 16.85 -20.01 19.90
CA SER A 291 16.90 -19.23 18.66
C SER A 291 17.69 -17.94 18.83
N TRP A 292 18.58 -17.64 17.88
CA TRP A 292 19.32 -16.38 17.80
C TRP A 292 19.57 -15.97 16.34
N ASN A 293 19.91 -14.71 16.10
CA ASN A 293 20.25 -14.20 14.77
C ASN A 293 21.72 -14.44 14.43
N GLY A 294 21.97 -14.86 13.19
CA GLY A 294 23.32 -15.03 12.64
C GLY A 294 24.07 -16.25 13.19
N LEU A 295 25.32 -16.41 12.76
CA LEU A 295 26.22 -17.45 13.24
C LEU A 295 26.83 -17.03 14.57
N ASN A 296 26.74 -17.91 15.57
CA ASN A 296 27.39 -17.70 16.86
C ASN A 296 27.86 -19.04 17.44
N ASP A 297 29.15 -19.33 17.26
CA ASP A 297 29.77 -20.59 17.70
C ASP A 297 29.66 -20.81 19.20
N THR A 298 29.75 -19.74 20.00
CA THR A 298 29.67 -19.83 21.45
C THR A 298 28.27 -20.24 21.88
N PHE A 299 27.23 -19.68 21.27
CA PHE A 299 25.84 -20.05 21.56
C PHE A 299 25.57 -21.49 21.12
N TYR A 300 25.99 -21.85 19.91
CA TYR A 300 25.85 -23.21 19.39
C TYR A 300 26.53 -24.25 20.30
N LYS A 301 27.82 -24.04 20.64
CA LYS A 301 28.61 -24.99 21.44
C LYS A 301 28.04 -25.17 22.84
N ASN A 302 27.53 -24.10 23.47
CA ASN A 302 26.93 -24.19 24.79
C ASN A 302 25.52 -24.81 24.74
N ALA A 303 24.70 -24.44 23.76
CA ALA A 303 23.36 -25.01 23.61
C ALA A 303 23.43 -26.53 23.31
N LYS A 304 24.43 -26.98 22.54
CA LYS A 304 24.67 -28.41 22.24
C LYS A 304 25.03 -29.25 23.47
N LYS A 305 25.53 -28.63 24.55
CA LYS A 305 25.83 -29.32 25.82
C LYS A 305 24.60 -29.58 26.67
N LEU A 306 23.46 -28.98 26.34
CA LEU A 306 22.22 -29.22 27.06
C LEU A 306 21.78 -30.68 26.88
N PRO A 307 21.20 -31.29 27.92
CA PRO A 307 20.81 -32.68 27.87
C PRO A 307 19.74 -32.91 26.80
N GLY A 308 19.96 -33.90 25.94
CA GLY A 308 19.06 -34.24 24.84
C GLY A 308 18.93 -33.16 23.76
N ALA A 309 19.86 -32.19 23.70
CA ALA A 309 19.85 -31.15 22.68
C ALA A 309 20.22 -31.71 21.31
N TYR A 310 19.48 -31.29 20.27
CA TYR A 310 19.78 -31.65 18.89
C TYR A 310 19.45 -30.53 17.91
N TRP A 311 20.09 -30.58 16.75
CA TRP A 311 19.92 -29.59 15.69
C TRP A 311 18.92 -30.07 14.66
N GLU A 312 17.90 -29.26 14.36
CA GLU A 312 16.93 -29.54 13.32
C GLU A 312 16.47 -28.24 12.64
N LEU A 313 16.41 -28.25 11.31
CA LEU A 313 15.91 -27.12 10.49
C LEU A 313 16.49 -25.75 10.88
N GLY A 314 17.79 -25.72 11.20
CA GLY A 314 18.52 -24.50 11.56
C GLY A 314 18.27 -24.01 12.99
N ARG A 315 17.75 -24.85 13.87
CA ARG A 315 17.42 -24.50 15.25
C ARG A 315 17.96 -25.55 16.21
N MET A 316 18.26 -25.13 17.43
CA MET A 316 18.59 -26.05 18.53
C MET A 316 17.33 -26.36 19.33
N LEU A 317 17.00 -27.64 19.48
CA LEU A 317 15.82 -28.10 20.22
C LEU A 317 16.25 -28.88 21.46
N VAL A 318 15.49 -28.71 22.54
CA VAL A 318 15.70 -29.39 23.81
C VAL A 318 14.34 -29.83 24.36
N SER A 319 14.23 -31.08 24.80
CA SER A 319 12.99 -31.57 25.43
C SER A 319 12.62 -30.74 26.65
N ILE A 320 11.32 -30.43 26.81
CA ILE A 320 10.82 -29.59 27.92
C ILE A 320 11.16 -30.14 29.31
N LYS A 321 11.37 -31.45 29.44
CA LYS A 321 11.80 -32.10 30.68
C LYS A 321 13.12 -31.57 31.24
N PHE A 322 13.92 -30.92 30.38
CA PHE A 322 15.18 -30.29 30.74
C PHE A 322 15.05 -28.77 30.93
N TYR A 323 13.85 -28.27 31.27
CA TYR A 323 13.61 -26.84 31.43
C TYR A 323 14.57 -26.18 32.42
N LYS A 324 15.00 -26.87 33.50
CA LYS A 324 15.94 -26.33 34.50
C LYS A 324 17.27 -25.95 33.85
N GLN A 325 17.85 -26.85 33.05
CA GLN A 325 19.09 -26.60 32.33
C GLN A 325 18.93 -25.52 31.25
N VAL A 326 17.76 -25.46 30.61
CA VAL A 326 17.45 -24.39 29.64
C VAL A 326 17.31 -23.03 30.34
N GLN A 327 16.74 -22.96 31.54
CA GLN A 327 16.66 -21.74 32.35
C GLN A 327 18.05 -21.25 32.77
N GLU A 328 18.90 -22.13 33.29
CA GLU A 328 20.30 -21.80 33.63
C GLU A 328 21.08 -21.32 32.41
N PHE A 329 20.91 -21.98 31.26
CA PHE A 329 21.51 -21.55 29.99
C PHE A 329 21.02 -20.16 29.58
N ALA A 330 19.70 -19.93 29.65
CA ALA A 330 19.10 -18.68 29.23
C ALA A 330 19.55 -17.51 30.12
N GLU A 331 19.64 -17.71 31.43
CA GLU A 331 20.16 -16.72 32.37
C GLU A 331 21.63 -16.39 32.05
N LYS A 332 22.48 -17.42 31.94
CA LYS A 332 23.92 -17.25 31.66
C LYS A 332 24.21 -16.57 30.33
N MET A 333 23.38 -16.83 29.32
CA MET A 333 23.59 -16.34 27.94
C MET A 333 22.68 -15.14 27.60
N HIS A 334 21.89 -14.68 28.58
CA HIS A 334 20.89 -13.61 28.46
C HIS A 334 19.89 -13.84 27.31
N PHE A 335 19.24 -15.00 27.28
CA PHE A 335 18.10 -15.30 26.41
C PHE A 335 16.80 -15.02 27.15
N SER A 336 15.79 -14.54 26.42
CA SER A 336 14.44 -14.35 26.97
C SER A 336 13.55 -15.53 26.60
N PHE A 337 12.55 -15.82 27.44
CA PHE A 337 11.53 -16.81 27.14
C PHE A 337 10.33 -16.15 26.49
N SER A 338 9.81 -16.77 25.42
CA SER A 338 8.51 -16.38 24.91
C SER A 338 7.39 -16.76 25.89
N GLU A 339 6.25 -16.07 25.85
CA GLU A 339 5.04 -16.38 26.61
C GLU A 339 4.65 -17.85 26.46
N ALA A 340 4.68 -18.37 25.23
CA ALA A 340 4.38 -19.77 24.95
C ALA A 340 5.34 -20.74 25.66
N ALA A 341 6.64 -20.39 25.74
CA ALA A 341 7.63 -21.18 26.46
C ALA A 341 7.46 -21.10 27.97
N THR A 342 7.21 -19.91 28.51
CA THR A 342 6.94 -19.70 29.93
C THR A 342 5.72 -20.52 30.36
N ASN A 343 4.62 -20.45 29.60
CA ASN A 343 3.40 -21.19 29.87
C ASN A 343 3.60 -22.71 29.77
N ALA A 344 4.32 -23.19 28.76
CA ALA A 344 4.61 -24.61 28.61
C ALA A 344 5.46 -25.14 29.78
N ILE A 345 6.46 -24.37 30.22
CA ILE A 345 7.29 -24.74 31.38
C ILE A 345 6.46 -24.78 32.65
N ALA A 346 5.57 -23.80 32.87
CA ALA A 346 4.66 -23.79 34.01
C ALA A 346 3.75 -25.04 34.03
N GLN A 347 3.12 -25.36 32.91
CA GLN A 347 2.30 -26.57 32.77
C GLN A 347 3.10 -27.86 32.98
N TYR A 348 4.36 -27.89 32.54
CA TYR A 348 5.22 -29.05 32.79
C TYR A 348 5.59 -29.18 34.26
N LYS A 349 5.87 -28.08 34.98
CA LYS A 349 6.13 -28.07 36.43
C LYS A 349 4.94 -28.62 37.22
N GLU A 350 3.72 -28.22 36.86
CA GLU A 350 2.50 -28.75 37.47
C GLU A 350 2.38 -30.26 37.28
N LYS A 351 2.64 -30.77 36.07
CA LYS A 351 2.66 -32.22 35.80
C LYS A 351 3.75 -32.92 36.60
N GLU A 352 4.96 -32.36 36.63
CA GLU A 352 6.11 -32.90 37.38
C GLU A 352 5.81 -33.00 38.88
N SER A 353 5.07 -32.04 39.44
CA SER A 353 4.66 -32.06 40.86
C SER A 353 3.73 -33.22 41.24
N GLN A 354 3.06 -33.83 40.26
CA GLN A 354 2.17 -34.97 40.46
C GLN A 354 2.89 -36.31 40.33
N PHE A 355 4.19 -36.31 39.99
CA PHE A 355 4.95 -37.55 39.81
C PHE A 355 5.19 -38.24 41.14
N THR A 356 4.92 -39.55 41.20
CA THR A 356 5.21 -40.36 42.37
C THR A 356 6.72 -40.63 42.46
N HIS A 357 7.37 -40.07 43.48
CA HIS A 357 8.77 -40.35 43.75
C HIS A 357 8.91 -41.64 44.55
N LEU A 358 9.56 -42.66 43.97
CA LEU A 358 10.01 -43.82 44.72
C LEU A 358 11.09 -43.38 45.72
N LYS A 359 10.80 -43.49 47.02
CA LYS A 359 11.84 -43.40 48.05
C LYS A 359 12.78 -44.59 47.82
N LYS A 360 14.05 -44.32 47.55
CA LYS A 360 15.09 -45.34 47.63
C LYS A 360 15.31 -45.62 49.12
N GLU A 361 15.01 -46.85 49.53
CA GLU A 361 15.44 -47.42 50.82
C GLU A 361 16.96 -47.63 50.85
#